data_AF-A0A6L8U3L6-F1
#
_entry.id   AF-A0A6L8U3L6-F1
#
_cell.length_a   1.000
_cell.length_b   1.000
_cell.length_c   1.000
_cell.angle_alpha   90.00
_cell.angle_beta   90.00
_cell.angle_gamma   90.00
#
_symmetry.space_group_name_H-M   'P 1'
#
loop_
_entity.id
_entity.type
_entity.pdbx_description
1 polymer ?
#
loop_
_entity_poly.entity_id
_entity_poly.type
_entity_poly.pdbx_seq_one_letter_code
_entity_poly.pdbx_strand_id
1 'polypeptide(L)'
;SKYTLDGKESVNTMGMGESKSTATWSADGKSLNIVTKMAFERDGQSMEFTTTETWTLNSPASLTIVSKRDTPNGEVTTTMAYDKK
;
A
#
# COMPACT_ATOMS: atom_id res chain seq x y z
N SER A 1 -5.29 8.82 -3.25
CA SER A 1 -3.83 8.90 -3.02
C SER A 1 -3.10 8.98 -4.34
N LYS A 2 -1.97 9.68 -4.39
CA LYS A 2 -1.07 9.77 -5.55
C LYS A 2 0.25 9.06 -5.19
N TYR A 3 0.75 8.25 -6.12
CA TYR A 3 1.97 7.47 -5.94
C TYR A 3 3.01 7.82 -7.01
N THR A 4 4.27 7.93 -6.59
CA THR A 4 5.46 7.86 -7.42
C THR A 4 5.85 6.40 -7.60
N LEU A 5 6.11 6.00 -8.84
CA LEU A 5 6.37 4.59 -9.20
C LEU A 5 7.86 4.31 -9.47
N ASP A 6 8.72 5.29 -9.21
CA ASP A 6 10.16 5.29 -9.49
C ASP A 6 11.02 5.04 -8.25
N GLY A 7 10.43 4.54 -7.16
CA GLY A 7 11.12 4.32 -5.89
C GLY A 7 11.22 5.54 -4.98
N LYS A 8 10.78 6.74 -5.42
CA LYS A 8 10.75 7.92 -4.55
C LYS A 8 9.59 7.84 -3.56
N GLU A 9 9.73 8.53 -2.42
CA GLU A 9 8.66 8.67 -1.42
C GLU A 9 7.50 9.49 -2.00
N SER A 10 6.29 9.01 -1.77
CA SER A 10 5.04 9.77 -1.93
C SER A 10 4.48 10.14 -0.57
N VAL A 11 4.05 11.39 -0.41
CA VAL A 11 3.35 11.87 0.79
C VAL A 11 1.91 12.18 0.43
N ASN A 12 0.97 11.61 1.19
CA ASN A 12 -0.46 11.84 1.03
C ASN A 12 -1.06 12.25 2.37
N THR A 13 -1.62 13.46 2.44
CA THR A 13 -2.36 13.95 3.60
C THR A 13 -3.77 13.34 3.60
N MET A 14 -4.14 12.68 4.69
CA MET A 14 -5.49 12.17 4.94
C MET A 14 -6.07 12.87 6.19
N GLY A 15 -7.38 12.76 6.40
CA GLY A 15 -8.05 13.41 7.55
C GLY A 15 -7.55 12.98 8.93
N MET A 16 -6.79 11.88 9.01
CA MET A 16 -6.23 11.31 10.25
C MET A 16 -4.71 11.54 10.39
N GLY A 17 -4.03 12.10 9.38
CA GLY A 17 -2.58 12.31 9.40
C GLY A 17 -1.93 12.18 8.01
N GLU A 18 -0.60 12.22 7.99
CA GLU A 18 0.16 11.96 6.77
C GLU A 18 0.42 10.46 6.60
N SER A 19 0.34 10.02 5.34
CA SER A 19 0.80 8.70 4.93
C SER A 19 1.95 8.84 3.95
N LYS A 20 3.01 8.07 4.18
CA LYS A 20 4.20 8.01 3.36
C LYS A 20 4.28 6.65 2.70
N SER A 21 4.55 6.60 1.41
CA SER A 21 4.64 5.33 0.69
C SER A 21 5.79 5.30 -0.30
N THR A 22 6.40 4.15 -0.46
CA THR A 22 7.43 3.87 -1.46
C THR A 22 6.99 2.69 -2.32
N ALA A 23 7.09 2.86 -3.64
CA ALA A 23 6.75 1.82 -4.61
C ALA A 23 8.01 1.24 -5.26
N THR A 24 8.11 -0.08 -5.37
CA THR A 24 9.27 -0.78 -5.93
C THR A 24 8.79 -1.89 -6.87
N TRP A 25 9.27 -1.85 -8.11
CA TRP A 25 9.00 -2.89 -9.09
C TRP A 25 9.75 -4.17 -8.74
N SER A 26 9.12 -5.32 -8.95
CA SER A 26 9.80 -6.61 -8.96
C SER A 26 10.82 -6.66 -10.11
N ALA A 27 11.85 -7.51 -9.96
CA ALA A 27 12.91 -7.63 -10.96
C ALA A 27 12.40 -8.05 -12.36
N ASP A 28 11.26 -8.77 -12.40
CA ASP A 28 10.60 -9.17 -13.65
C ASP A 28 9.65 -8.10 -14.23
N GLY A 29 9.49 -6.96 -13.54
CA GLY A 29 8.61 -5.86 -13.93
C GLY A 29 7.11 -6.18 -13.91
N LYS A 30 6.69 -7.34 -13.38
CA LYS A 30 5.28 -7.78 -13.43
C LYS A 30 4.48 -7.36 -12.21
N SER A 31 5.16 -7.06 -11.10
CA SER A 31 4.52 -6.67 -9.86
C SER A 31 5.11 -5.36 -9.34
N LEU A 32 4.23 -4.54 -8.76
CA LEU A 32 4.61 -3.34 -8.04
C LEU A 32 4.34 -3.59 -6.55
N ASN A 33 5.37 -3.48 -5.73
CA ASN A 33 5.26 -3.55 -4.28
C ASN A 33 5.16 -2.13 -3.72
N ILE A 34 4.16 -1.85 -2.92
CA ILE A 34 3.97 -0.55 -2.27
C ILE A 34 3.99 -0.78 -0.76
N VAL A 35 4.92 -0.11 -0.08
CA VAL A 35 4.96 -0.08 1.39
C VAL A 35 4.46 1.29 1.81
N THR A 36 3.41 1.33 2.61
CA THR A 36 2.84 2.55 3.18
C THR A 36 2.96 2.54 4.68
N LYS A 37 3.50 3.63 5.24
CA LYS A 37 3.53 3.93 6.66
C LYS A 37 2.60 5.09 6.94
N MET A 38 1.69 4.92 7.89
CA MET A 38 0.85 6.01 8.37
C MET A 38 1.06 6.17 9.87
N ALA A 39 1.33 7.41 10.28
CA ALA A 39 1.34 7.81 11.67
C ALA A 39 0.10 8.63 11.95
N PHE A 40 -0.60 8.31 13.05
CA PHE A 40 -1.73 9.08 13.51
C PHE A 40 -1.79 9.15 15.03
N GLU A 41 -2.34 10.26 15.53
CA GLU A 41 -2.58 10.47 16.95
C GLU A 41 -3.99 10.00 17.31
N ARG A 42 -4.09 9.19 18.37
CA ARG A 42 -5.37 8.80 18.97
C ARG A 42 -5.24 8.84 20.48
N ASP A 43 -6.14 9.57 21.14
CA ASP A 43 -6.16 9.73 22.61
C ASP A 43 -4.82 10.25 23.19
N GLY A 44 -4.10 11.08 22.43
CA GLY A 44 -2.78 11.63 22.80
C GLY A 44 -1.62 10.65 22.66
N GLN A 45 -1.84 9.50 22.01
CA GLN A 45 -0.81 8.52 21.69
C GLN A 45 -0.59 8.43 20.19
N SER A 46 0.69 8.49 19.80
CA SER A 46 1.10 8.24 18.42
C SER A 46 1.04 6.76 18.10
N MET A 47 0.33 6.40 17.04
CA MET A 47 0.27 5.04 16.50
C MET A 47 0.78 5.04 15.05
N GLU A 48 1.68 4.11 14.75
CA GLU A 48 2.13 3.83 13.38
C GLU A 48 1.54 2.51 12.91
N PHE A 49 1.06 2.47 11.67
CA PHE A 49 0.74 1.23 10.99
C PHE A 49 1.42 1.15 9.63
N THR A 50 1.93 -0.04 9.33
CA THR A 50 2.49 -0.37 8.03
C THR A 50 1.48 -1.22 7.25
N THR A 51 1.31 -0.89 5.98
CA THR A 51 0.55 -1.72 5.03
C THR A 51 1.47 -2.01 3.85
N THR A 52 1.54 -3.28 3.46
CA THR A 52 2.27 -3.71 2.26
C THR A 52 1.26 -4.17 1.23
N GLU A 53 1.37 -3.66 0.01
CA GLU A 53 0.56 -4.10 -1.11
C GLU A 53 1.43 -4.64 -2.24
N THR A 54 1.05 -5.78 -2.79
CA THR A 54 1.63 -6.31 -4.03
C THR A 54 0.58 -6.26 -5.11
N TRP A 55 0.83 -5.44 -6.12
CA TRP A 55 -0.03 -5.25 -7.27
C TRP A 55 0.55 -6.06 -8.42
N THR A 56 -0.18 -7.04 -8.92
CA THR A 56 0.26 -7.95 -9.98
C THR A 56 -0.69 -7.83 -11.16
N LEU A 57 -0.14 -7.48 -12.33
CA LEU A 57 -0.88 -7.47 -13.58
C LEU A 57 -0.94 -8.90 -14.12
N ASN A 58 -2.09 -9.56 -13.98
CA ASN A 58 -2.28 -10.93 -14.47
C ASN A 58 -2.40 -10.97 -15.99
N SER A 59 -2.96 -9.91 -16.58
CA SER A 59 -3.09 -9.71 -18.02
C SER A 59 -3.31 -8.20 -18.29
N PRO A 60 -3.26 -7.74 -19.55
CA PRO A 60 -3.55 -6.34 -19.89
C PRO A 60 -4.95 -5.84 -19.46
N ALA A 61 -5.84 -6.74 -19.06
CA ALA A 61 -7.21 -6.44 -18.62
C ALA A 61 -7.51 -6.90 -17.19
N SER A 62 -6.55 -7.45 -16.43
CA SER A 62 -6.78 -7.98 -15.08
C SER A 62 -5.65 -7.64 -14.12
N LEU A 63 -6.01 -7.11 -12.95
CA LEU A 63 -5.11 -6.73 -11.86
C LEU A 63 -5.52 -7.45 -10.58
N THR A 64 -4.55 -8.04 -9.88
CA THR A 64 -4.74 -8.50 -8.50
C THR A 64 -3.91 -7.64 -7.56
N ILE A 65 -4.50 -7.27 -6.42
CA ILE A 65 -3.83 -6.58 -5.33
C ILE A 65 -3.93 -7.47 -4.09
N VAL A 66 -2.79 -7.82 -3.51
CA VAL A 66 -2.71 -8.45 -2.18
C VAL A 66 -2.24 -7.40 -1.20
N SER A 67 -3.09 -7.06 -0.23
CA SER A 67 -2.81 -6.08 0.83
C SER A 67 -2.64 -6.81 2.15
N LYS A 68 -1.52 -6.54 2.83
CA LYS A 68 -1.17 -7.07 4.15
C LYS A 68 -1.04 -5.92 5.12
N ARG A 69 -1.76 -6.01 6.24
CA ARG A 69 -1.68 -5.05 7.34
C ARG A 69 -1.42 -5.78 8.64
N ASP A 70 -0.33 -5.42 9.29
CA ASP A 70 -0.05 -5.84 10.65
C ASP A 70 -0.83 -4.95 11.62
N THR A 71 -1.61 -5.58 12.48
CA THR A 71 -2.34 -4.89 13.56
C THR A 71 -2.01 -5.56 14.89
N PRO A 72 -2.25 -4.87 16.02
CA PRO A 72 -2.10 -5.49 17.35
C PRO A 72 -2.93 -6.77 17.54
N ASN A 73 -3.98 -6.96 16.74
CA ASN A 73 -4.87 -8.12 16.79
C ASN A 73 -4.50 -9.23 15.78
N GLY A 74 -3.35 -9.13 15.11
CA GLY A 74 -2.85 -10.07 14.11
C GLY A 74 -2.71 -9.48 12.71
N GLU A 75 -2.12 -10.26 11.81
CA GLU A 75 -1.99 -9.92 10.38
C GLU A 75 -3.36 -10.08 9.69
N VAL A 76 -3.77 -9.04 8.97
CA VAL A 76 -4.92 -9.09 8.06
C VAL A 76 -4.41 -9.08 6.63
N THR A 77 -4.76 -10.12 5.86
CA THR A 77 -4.50 -10.18 4.41
C THR A 77 -5.82 -10.05 3.65
N THR A 78 -5.85 -9.15 2.68
CA THR A 78 -6.98 -8.92 1.77
C THR A 78 -6.52 -9.09 0.33
N THR A 79 -7.23 -9.91 -0.45
CA THR A 79 -7.00 -10.07 -1.89
C THR A 79 -8.13 -9.41 -2.67
N MET A 80 -7.77 -8.54 -3.60
CA MET A 80 -8.71 -7.80 -4.45
C MET A 80 -8.39 -8.12 -5.91
N ALA A 81 -9.40 -8.45 -6.70
CA ALA A 81 -9.28 -8.70 -8.14
C ALA A 81 -10.09 -7.66 -8.90
N TYR A 82 -9.48 -7.08 -9.93
CA TYR A 82 -10.06 -6.03 -10.76
C TYR A 82 -9.96 -6.42 -12.23
N ASP A 83 -11.06 -6.20 -12.95
CA ASP A 83 -11.08 -6.24 -14.40
C ASP A 83 -11.10 -4.82 -14.96
N LYS A 84 -10.44 -4.64 -16.10
CA LYS A 84 -10.45 -3.39 -16.85
C LYS A 84 -11.85 -3.18 -17.45
N LYS A 85 -12.47 -2.04 -17.13
CA LYS A 85 -13.69 -1.56 -17.79
C LYS A 85 -13.41 -0.90 -19.13
#